data_AF-A0A2N9H5R1-F1
#
_entry.id   AF-A0A2N9H5R1-F1
#
_cell.length_a   1.000
_cell.length_b   1.000
_cell.length_c   1.000
_cell.angle_alpha   90.00
_cell.angle_beta   90.00
_cell.angle_gamma   90.00
#
_symmetry.space_group_name_H-M   'P 1'
#
loop_
_entity.id
_entity.type
_entity.pdbx_description
1 polymer ?
#
loop_
_entity_poly.entity_id
_entity_poly.type
_entity_poly.pdbx_seq_one_letter_code
_entity_poly.pdbx_strand_id
1 'polypeptide(L)'
;MASSSSQNNYDAINLNVVPSATPEVWRPYFLSPNNPVTGTDSVMLSGTTTTATAVAAGLFSPEDGRVLVERTVSLKVDIWVTRTNPQTINDSMALIIQCVASVSNMGRRLHVRNHEVRVLHSQVTILQWLLKDNKKKVVELKEENKELKKLVDSYASDFVVQSTKQSKTTTELQKQYERLLVEVKELASRPIP
;
A
#
# COMPACT_ATOMS: atom_id res chain seq x y z
N MET A 1 39.35 17.05 3.84
CA MET A 1 38.04 16.43 4.14
C MET A 1 37.53 15.85 2.83
N ALA A 2 37.53 14.52 2.70
CA ALA A 2 37.07 13.83 1.51
C ALA A 2 35.64 13.33 1.77
N SER A 3 34.66 13.89 1.06
CA SER A 3 33.28 13.44 1.10
C SER A 3 33.11 12.30 0.11
N SER A 4 32.96 11.08 0.61
CA SER A 4 32.64 9.91 -0.20
C SER A 4 31.14 9.91 -0.48
N SER A 5 30.78 10.07 -1.75
CA SER A 5 29.43 9.87 -2.28
C SER A 5 29.20 8.37 -2.49
N SER A 6 28.50 7.72 -1.57
CA SER A 6 28.00 6.37 -1.81
C SER A 6 26.78 6.45 -2.73
N GLN A 7 26.97 6.02 -3.99
CA GLN A 7 25.89 5.75 -4.93
C GLN A 7 24.85 4.83 -4.29
N ASN A 8 23.69 5.39 -3.97
CA ASN A 8 22.52 4.61 -3.61
C ASN A 8 21.93 4.06 -4.90
N ASN A 9 22.33 2.84 -5.27
CA ASN A 9 21.67 2.06 -6.31
C ASN A 9 20.30 1.62 -5.77
N TYR A 10 19.29 2.48 -5.90
CA TYR A 10 17.91 2.04 -5.83
C TYR A 10 17.59 1.40 -7.18
N ASP A 11 17.64 0.07 -7.25
CA ASP A 11 17.04 -0.65 -8.36
C ASP A 11 15.62 -0.13 -8.53
N ALA A 12 15.36 0.47 -9.69
CA ALA A 12 14.08 1.10 -10.01
C ALA A 12 12.98 0.04 -9.91
N ILE A 13 12.24 0.05 -8.81
CA ILE A 13 11.06 -0.79 -8.63
C ILE A 13 10.05 -0.33 -9.69
N ASN A 14 9.91 -1.12 -10.75
CA ASN A 14 8.96 -0.86 -11.83
C ASN A 14 7.53 -0.98 -11.29
N LEU A 15 6.88 0.16 -11.08
CA LEU A 15 5.52 0.27 -10.53
C LEU A 15 4.43 -0.25 -11.49
N ASN A 16 4.78 -0.67 -12.71
CA ASN A 16 3.83 -1.21 -13.69
C ASN A 16 3.71 -2.74 -13.67
N VAL A 17 4.40 -3.43 -12.76
CA VAL A 17 4.25 -4.88 -12.61
C VAL A 17 3.03 -5.15 -11.74
N VAL A 18 1.88 -5.35 -12.39
CA VAL A 18 0.68 -5.89 -11.74
C VAL A 18 0.98 -7.32 -11.29
N PRO A 19 0.85 -7.68 -10.01
CA PRO A 19 0.99 -9.07 -9.59
C PRO A 19 -0.21 -9.85 -10.15
N SER A 20 0.04 -10.66 -11.18
CA SER A 20 -0.99 -11.46 -11.87
C SER A 20 -1.55 -12.62 -11.03
N ALA A 21 -1.05 -12.83 -9.81
CA ALA A 21 -1.52 -13.91 -8.95
C ALA A 21 -1.69 -13.39 -7.52
N THR A 22 -2.89 -13.56 -6.98
CA THR A 22 -3.14 -13.46 -5.53
C THR A 22 -2.17 -14.42 -4.83
N PRO A 23 -1.34 -13.94 -3.88
CA PRO A 23 -0.52 -14.85 -3.12
C PRO A 23 -1.45 -15.79 -2.36
N GLU A 24 -1.31 -17.10 -2.57
CA GLU A 24 -1.95 -18.12 -1.73
C GLU A 24 -1.37 -17.98 -0.31
N VAL A 25 -2.01 -17.13 0.48
CA VAL A 25 -1.76 -17.01 1.90
C VAL A 25 -2.29 -18.28 2.53
N TRP A 26 -1.41 -19.26 2.71
CA TRP A 26 -1.73 -20.47 3.45
C TRP A 26 -2.07 -20.08 4.90
N ARG A 27 -3.34 -20.30 5.30
CA ARG A 27 -3.86 -20.02 6.64
C ARG A 27 -4.10 -21.34 7.37
N PRO A 28 -3.28 -21.70 8.36
CA PRO A 28 -3.62 -22.82 9.22
C PRO A 28 -4.79 -22.40 10.11
N TYR A 29 -5.91 -23.10 9.99
CA TYR A 29 -7.05 -22.96 10.90
C TYR A 29 -6.98 -24.08 11.94
N PHE A 30 -6.90 -23.70 13.22
CA PHE A 30 -7.00 -24.64 14.35
C PHE A 30 -8.39 -24.47 14.97
N LEU A 31 -9.24 -25.48 14.82
CA LEU A 31 -10.53 -25.53 15.51
C LEU A 31 -10.29 -26.15 16.90
N SER A 32 -10.53 -25.37 17.95
CA SER A 32 -10.59 -25.85 19.34
C SER A 32 -12.02 -26.26 19.69
N PRO A 33 -12.26 -27.29 20.52
CA PRO A 33 -13.59 -27.85 20.76
C PRO A 33 -14.58 -26.89 21.41
N ASN A 34 -14.13 -25.77 22.01
CA ASN A 34 -14.99 -24.92 22.84
C ASN A 34 -15.01 -23.42 22.46
N ASN A 35 -14.28 -22.96 21.43
CA ASN A 35 -14.43 -21.65 20.73
C ASN A 35 -13.17 -21.35 19.86
N PRO A 36 -13.23 -20.40 18.89
CA PRO A 36 -12.07 -20.00 18.09
C PRO A 36 -10.96 -19.42 18.97
N VAL A 37 -9.75 -19.97 18.85
CA VAL A 37 -8.57 -19.48 19.57
C VAL A 37 -8.15 -18.13 18.99
N THR A 38 -8.19 -17.08 19.80
CA THR A 38 -7.83 -15.71 19.40
C THR A 38 -6.36 -15.42 19.68
N GLY A 39 -5.77 -14.47 18.94
CA GLY A 39 -4.33 -14.15 18.97
C GLY A 39 -3.74 -13.67 20.31
N THR A 40 -4.52 -13.66 21.38
CA THR A 40 -4.10 -13.39 22.77
C THR A 40 -3.81 -14.66 23.58
N ASP A 41 -4.19 -15.84 23.06
CA ASP A 41 -4.02 -17.11 23.75
C ASP A 41 -2.58 -17.60 23.58
N SER A 42 -1.72 -17.18 24.51
CA SER A 42 -0.33 -17.61 24.55
C SER A 42 -0.25 -19.11 24.79
N VAL A 43 0.29 -19.83 23.79
CA VAL A 43 0.52 -21.29 23.73
C VAL A 43 1.23 -21.87 24.97
N MET A 44 1.88 -21.03 25.77
CA MET A 44 2.62 -21.46 26.97
C MET A 44 1.88 -21.31 28.30
N LEU A 45 0.70 -20.68 28.36
CA LEU A 45 0.11 -20.29 29.65
C LEU A 45 -1.00 -21.21 30.18
N SER A 46 -1.62 -22.03 29.33
CA SER A 46 -2.58 -23.04 29.80
C SER A 46 -1.95 -24.42 29.69
N GLY A 47 -1.95 -25.15 30.81
CA GLY A 47 -1.18 -26.37 31.09
C GLY A 47 -0.71 -27.11 29.84
N THR A 48 0.60 -27.26 29.72
CA THR A 48 1.30 -27.84 28.56
C THR A 48 0.67 -29.11 28.02
N THR A 49 0.00 -29.89 28.89
CA THR A 49 -0.77 -31.08 28.55
C THR A 49 -2.10 -30.80 27.85
N THR A 50 -2.90 -29.82 28.28
CA THR A 50 -4.25 -29.58 27.73
C THR A 50 -4.20 -28.98 26.33
N THR A 51 -3.28 -28.04 26.10
CA THR A 51 -3.11 -27.40 24.77
C THR A 51 -2.48 -28.37 23.77
N ALA A 52 -1.49 -29.16 24.18
CA ALA A 52 -0.89 -30.19 23.32
C ALA A 52 -1.90 -31.31 22.99
N THR A 53 -2.74 -31.69 23.95
CA THR A 53 -3.80 -32.69 23.75
C THR A 53 -4.87 -32.18 22.79
N ALA A 54 -5.25 -30.90 22.85
CA ALA A 54 -6.22 -30.32 21.93
C ALA A 54 -5.67 -30.19 20.50
N VAL A 55 -4.40 -29.81 20.34
CA VAL A 55 -3.73 -29.77 19.02
C VAL A 55 -3.58 -31.17 18.44
N ALA A 56 -3.24 -32.17 19.28
CA ALA A 56 -3.21 -33.56 18.87
C ALA A 56 -4.60 -34.11 18.54
N ALA A 57 -5.64 -33.75 19.30
CA ALA A 57 -7.02 -34.17 19.03
C ALA A 57 -7.59 -33.53 17.76
N GLY A 58 -7.13 -32.33 17.36
CA GLY A 58 -7.46 -31.74 16.07
C GLY A 58 -6.78 -32.39 14.86
N LEU A 59 -5.77 -33.24 15.10
CA LEU A 59 -5.03 -34.02 14.08
C LEU A 59 -5.60 -35.43 13.88
N PHE A 60 -6.52 -35.87 14.74
CA PHE A 60 -7.03 -37.25 14.79
C PHE A 60 -8.56 -37.26 14.85
N SER A 61 -9.20 -38.06 14.01
CA SER A 61 -10.66 -38.29 13.97
C SER A 61 -11.13 -39.05 15.24
N PRO A 62 -12.39 -38.97 15.69
CA PRO A 62 -12.91 -39.79 16.80
C PRO A 62 -12.63 -41.30 16.67
N GLU A 63 -12.53 -41.81 15.45
CA GLU A 63 -12.10 -43.17 15.12
C GLU A 63 -10.65 -43.45 15.52
N ASP A 64 -9.74 -42.47 15.42
CA ASP A 64 -8.33 -42.58 15.81
C ASP A 64 -8.15 -42.67 17.33
N GLY A 65 -9.11 -42.15 18.11
CA GLY A 65 -9.12 -42.29 19.57
C GLY A 65 -9.37 -43.74 20.03
N ARG A 66 -10.23 -44.48 19.32
CA ARG A 66 -10.41 -45.93 19.55
C ARG A 66 -9.17 -46.71 19.14
N VAL A 67 -8.54 -46.34 18.02
CA VAL A 67 -7.28 -46.93 17.56
C VAL A 67 -6.13 -46.64 18.53
N LEU A 68 -6.14 -45.52 19.27
CA LEU A 68 -5.13 -45.21 20.29
C LEU A 68 -5.31 -45.99 21.60
N VAL A 69 -6.55 -46.27 22.03
CA VAL A 69 -6.85 -47.14 23.18
C VAL A 69 -6.53 -48.60 22.84
N GLU A 70 -6.90 -49.03 21.64
CA GLU A 70 -6.54 -50.34 21.10
C GLU A 70 -5.01 -50.42 20.89
N ARG A 71 -4.34 -49.33 20.51
CA ARG A 71 -2.87 -49.20 20.46
C ARG A 71 -2.19 -49.06 21.81
N THR A 72 -2.89 -48.77 22.91
CA THR A 72 -2.27 -48.80 24.26
C THR A 72 -2.31 -50.19 24.86
N VAL A 73 -3.37 -50.96 24.56
CA VAL A 73 -3.40 -52.41 24.77
C VAL A 73 -2.42 -53.10 23.82
N SER A 74 -2.34 -52.64 22.57
CA SER A 74 -1.33 -53.06 21.60
C SER A 74 0.07 -52.57 21.98
N LEU A 75 0.28 -51.43 22.64
CA LEU A 75 1.60 -50.98 23.13
C LEU A 75 2.21 -52.01 24.09
N LYS A 76 1.37 -52.72 24.84
CA LYS A 76 1.81 -53.80 25.74
C LYS A 76 2.20 -55.07 24.97
N VAL A 77 1.58 -55.31 23.82
CA VAL A 77 1.91 -56.36 22.84
C VAL A 77 3.07 -55.93 21.91
N ASP A 78 3.21 -54.64 21.64
CA ASP A 78 4.17 -54.00 20.75
C ASP A 78 5.48 -53.75 21.49
N ILE A 79 5.51 -53.64 22.82
CA ILE A 79 6.75 -53.79 23.61
C ILE A 79 7.33 -55.21 23.44
N TRP A 80 6.49 -56.21 23.21
CA TRP A 80 6.91 -57.59 22.93
C TRP A 80 7.28 -57.80 21.44
N VAL A 81 6.59 -57.11 20.52
CA VAL A 81 6.84 -57.16 19.05
C VAL A 81 7.94 -56.19 18.58
N THR A 82 8.24 -55.09 19.29
CA THR A 82 9.38 -54.19 18.99
C THR A 82 10.73 -54.89 19.14
N ARG A 83 10.76 -56.04 19.81
CA ARG A 83 11.92 -56.94 19.80
C ARG A 83 12.12 -57.66 18.45
N THR A 84 11.19 -57.57 17.49
CA THR A 84 11.06 -58.56 16.41
C THR A 84 10.77 -58.01 14.99
N ASN A 85 10.39 -56.74 14.75
CA ASN A 85 10.23 -56.21 13.38
C ASN A 85 10.98 -54.88 13.10
N PRO A 86 12.17 -54.94 12.46
CA PRO A 86 12.97 -53.77 12.08
C PRO A 86 12.27 -52.75 11.17
N GLN A 87 11.23 -53.15 10.42
CA GLN A 87 10.57 -52.28 9.43
C GLN A 87 9.77 -51.15 10.10
N THR A 88 9.04 -51.44 11.18
CA THR A 88 8.25 -50.43 11.90
C THR A 88 9.14 -49.33 12.52
N ILE A 89 10.33 -49.72 12.98
CA ILE A 89 11.34 -48.77 13.49
C ILE A 89 11.83 -47.87 12.35
N ASN A 90 12.13 -48.42 11.17
CA ASN A 90 12.55 -47.63 10.01
C ASN A 90 11.47 -46.65 9.53
N ASP A 91 10.21 -47.08 9.48
CA ASP A 91 9.09 -46.24 9.05
C ASP A 91 8.86 -45.08 10.03
N SER A 92 8.92 -45.36 11.34
CA SER A 92 8.82 -44.30 12.36
C SER A 92 9.98 -43.30 12.28
N MET A 93 11.22 -43.77 12.04
CA MET A 93 12.38 -42.89 11.83
C MET A 93 12.23 -42.03 10.57
N ALA A 94 11.73 -42.60 9.47
CA ALA A 94 11.46 -41.87 8.25
C ALA A 94 10.41 -40.76 8.47
N LEU A 95 9.36 -41.05 9.24
CA LEU A 95 8.34 -40.07 9.62
C LEU A 95 8.94 -38.91 10.43
N ILE A 96 9.82 -39.16 11.42
CA ILE A 96 10.41 -38.05 12.19
C ILE A 96 11.32 -37.21 11.32
N ILE A 97 12.08 -37.81 10.38
CA ILE A 97 12.93 -37.07 9.44
C ILE A 97 12.08 -36.16 8.55
N GLN A 98 10.97 -36.67 8.02
CA GLN A 98 10.03 -35.87 7.21
C GLN A 98 9.38 -34.74 8.03
N CYS A 99 8.97 -35.01 9.26
CA CYS A 99 8.42 -34.01 10.16
C CYS A 99 9.44 -32.89 10.45
N VAL A 100 10.69 -33.25 10.80
CA VAL A 100 11.76 -32.28 11.06
C VAL A 100 12.08 -31.46 9.80
N ALA A 101 12.13 -32.10 8.63
CA ALA A 101 12.35 -31.41 7.36
C ALA A 101 11.21 -30.41 7.03
N SER A 102 9.97 -30.83 7.24
CA SER A 102 8.78 -30.00 7.02
C SER A 102 8.77 -28.77 7.96
N VAL A 103 9.01 -28.97 9.25
CA VAL A 103 9.10 -27.87 10.24
C VAL A 103 10.26 -26.93 9.91
N SER A 104 11.42 -27.47 9.53
CA SER A 104 12.59 -26.66 9.12
C SER A 104 12.28 -25.80 7.89
N ASN A 105 11.62 -26.38 6.88
CA ASN A 105 11.21 -25.67 5.68
C ASN A 105 10.21 -24.55 5.98
N MET A 106 9.24 -24.80 6.86
CA MET A 106 8.29 -23.78 7.32
C MET A 106 9.00 -22.65 8.06
N GLY A 107 9.96 -22.96 8.93
CA GLY A 107 10.79 -21.97 9.63
C GLY A 107 11.57 -21.06 8.67
N ARG A 108 12.19 -21.64 7.63
CA ARG A 108 12.91 -20.87 6.59
C ARG A 108 11.97 -19.94 5.82
N ARG A 109 10.81 -20.44 5.38
CA ARG A 109 9.81 -19.63 4.66
C ARG A 109 9.29 -18.49 5.54
N LEU A 110 9.00 -18.76 6.80
CA LEU A 110 8.54 -17.75 7.75
C LEU A 110 9.60 -16.66 7.96
N HIS A 111 10.87 -17.03 8.07
CA HIS A 111 11.97 -16.08 8.23
C HIS A 111 12.07 -15.12 7.03
N VAL A 112 12.00 -15.65 5.80
CA VAL A 112 12.01 -14.83 4.57
C VAL A 112 10.81 -13.88 4.54
N ARG A 113 9.60 -14.39 4.78
CA ARG A 113 8.37 -13.56 4.79
C ARG A 113 8.42 -12.48 5.87
N ASN A 114 9.00 -12.76 7.04
CA ASN A 114 9.17 -11.77 8.10
C ASN A 114 10.13 -10.64 7.69
N HIS A 115 11.17 -10.95 6.93
CA HIS A 115 12.04 -9.91 6.36
C HIS A 115 11.30 -9.03 5.35
N GLU A 116 10.55 -9.63 4.43
CA GLU A 116 9.75 -8.91 3.44
C GLU A 116 8.72 -7.98 4.11
N VAL A 117 8.00 -8.48 5.14
CA VAL A 117 7.06 -7.67 5.93
C VAL A 117 7.75 -6.48 6.57
N ARG A 118 8.96 -6.65 7.11
CA ARG A 118 9.74 -5.55 7.69
C ARG A 118 10.14 -4.51 6.65
N VAL A 119 10.56 -4.94 5.46
CA VAL A 119 10.89 -4.02 4.34
C VAL A 119 9.66 -3.25 3.90
N LEU A 120 8.53 -3.94 3.70
CA LEU A 120 7.26 -3.31 3.32
C LEU A 120 6.79 -2.31 4.38
N HIS A 121 6.92 -2.65 5.66
CA HIS A 121 6.56 -1.74 6.75
C HIS A 121 7.37 -0.43 6.69
N SER A 122 8.69 -0.52 6.46
CA SER A 122 9.54 0.66 6.28
C SER A 122 9.12 1.50 5.06
N GLN A 123 8.82 0.85 3.92
CA GLN A 123 8.34 1.54 2.72
C GLN A 123 6.99 2.24 2.95
N VAL A 124 6.03 1.57 3.58
CA VAL A 124 4.72 2.14 3.92
C VAL A 124 4.88 3.36 4.83
N THR A 125 5.80 3.31 5.79
CA THR A 125 6.07 4.46 6.68
C THR A 125 6.56 5.68 5.88
N ILE A 126 7.47 5.48 4.92
CA ILE A 126 7.98 6.55 4.05
C ILE A 126 6.84 7.12 3.18
N LEU A 127 6.03 6.25 2.57
CA LEU A 127 4.90 6.66 1.72
C LEU A 127 3.84 7.43 2.51
N GLN A 128 3.53 7.02 3.74
CA GLN A 128 2.60 7.73 4.62
C GLN A 128 3.11 9.14 4.94
N TRP A 129 4.40 9.30 5.19
CA TRP A 129 5.01 10.60 5.42
C TRP A 129 4.92 11.50 4.16
N LEU A 130 5.30 10.98 2.99
CA LEU A 130 5.19 11.70 1.71
C LEU A 130 3.75 12.11 1.40
N LEU A 131 2.78 11.23 1.66
CA LEU A 131 1.37 11.52 1.46
C LEU A 131 0.89 12.68 2.37
N LYS A 132 1.34 12.69 3.62
CA LYS A 132 1.01 13.76 4.58
C LYS A 132 1.60 15.11 4.12
N ASP A 133 2.84 15.12 3.66
CA ASP A 133 3.50 16.32 3.14
C ASP A 133 2.79 16.84 1.88
N ASN A 134 2.52 15.96 0.92
CA ASN A 134 1.81 16.32 -0.32
C ASN A 134 0.40 16.85 -0.03
N LYS A 135 -0.31 16.26 0.94
CA LYS A 135 -1.63 16.76 1.36
C LYS A 135 -1.55 18.20 1.88
N LYS A 136 -0.49 18.55 2.63
CA LYS A 136 -0.27 19.92 3.09
C LYS A 136 -0.01 20.87 1.92
N LYS A 137 0.89 20.50 1.00
CA LYS A 137 1.21 21.29 -0.20
C LYS A 137 0.00 21.56 -1.10
N VAL A 138 -0.88 20.57 -1.27
CA VAL A 138 -2.12 20.75 -2.05
C VAL A 138 -3.03 21.80 -1.42
N VAL A 139 -3.11 21.88 -0.09
CA VAL A 139 -3.90 22.91 0.60
C VAL A 139 -3.30 24.30 0.38
N GLU A 140 -1.97 24.44 0.51
CA GLU A 140 -1.25 25.70 0.26
C GLU A 140 -1.43 26.18 -1.18
N LEU A 141 -1.19 25.31 -2.17
CA LEU A 141 -1.38 25.61 -3.59
C LEU A 141 -2.84 25.98 -3.93
N LYS A 142 -3.81 25.41 -3.21
CA LYS A 142 -5.22 25.77 -3.40
C LYS A 142 -5.50 27.19 -2.91
N GLU A 143 -4.84 27.64 -1.85
CA GLU A 143 -4.99 29.00 -1.36
C GLU A 143 -4.28 30.00 -2.27
N GLU A 144 -3.04 29.71 -2.68
CA GLU A 144 -2.32 30.52 -3.66
C GLU A 144 -3.10 30.69 -4.96
N ASN A 145 -3.74 29.62 -5.45
CA ASN A 145 -4.60 29.70 -6.64
C ASN A 145 -5.82 30.60 -6.46
N LYS A 146 -6.37 30.72 -5.24
CA LYS A 146 -7.46 31.69 -4.99
C LYS A 146 -6.96 33.12 -5.03
N GLU A 147 -5.79 33.39 -4.45
CA GLU A 147 -5.18 34.72 -4.47
C GLU A 147 -4.79 35.13 -5.90
N LEU A 148 -4.19 34.21 -6.67
CA LEU A 148 -3.91 34.44 -8.09
C LEU A 148 -5.18 34.73 -8.89
N LYS A 149 -6.28 34.03 -8.59
CA LYS A 149 -7.57 34.30 -9.25
C LYS A 149 -8.07 35.71 -8.96
N LYS A 150 -8.02 36.17 -7.70
CA LYS A 150 -8.39 37.55 -7.34
C LYS A 150 -7.54 38.58 -8.10
N LEU A 151 -6.24 38.30 -8.23
CA LEU A 151 -5.32 39.17 -8.95
C LEU A 151 -5.67 39.26 -10.43
N VAL A 152 -5.97 38.12 -11.08
CA VAL A 152 -6.41 38.07 -12.47
C VAL A 152 -7.72 38.84 -12.66
N ASP A 153 -8.69 38.66 -11.76
CA ASP A 153 -9.97 39.37 -11.81
C ASP A 153 -9.75 40.90 -11.67
N SER A 154 -8.85 41.33 -10.79
CA SER A 154 -8.44 42.74 -10.65
C SER A 154 -7.86 43.29 -11.94
N TYR A 155 -6.88 42.59 -12.53
CA TYR A 155 -6.26 43.03 -13.79
C TYR A 155 -7.26 43.08 -14.96
N ALA A 156 -8.16 42.10 -15.05
CA ALA A 156 -9.21 42.11 -16.06
C ALA A 156 -10.12 43.34 -15.89
N SER A 157 -10.48 43.69 -14.65
CA SER A 157 -11.30 44.88 -14.37
C SER A 157 -10.58 46.18 -14.74
N ASP A 158 -9.29 46.32 -14.38
CA ASP A 158 -8.48 47.49 -14.71
C ASP A 158 -8.31 47.65 -16.22
N PHE A 159 -8.07 46.53 -16.92
CA PHE A 159 -7.95 46.52 -18.37
C PHE A 159 -9.23 46.97 -19.06
N VAL A 160 -10.41 46.53 -18.60
CA VAL A 160 -11.71 46.98 -19.11
C VAL A 160 -11.89 48.49 -18.90
N VAL A 161 -11.56 49.00 -17.71
CA VAL A 161 -11.63 50.45 -17.43
C VAL A 161 -10.71 51.23 -18.36
N GLN A 162 -9.48 50.77 -18.55
CA GLN A 162 -8.51 51.42 -19.43
C GLN A 162 -8.98 51.39 -20.89
N SER A 163 -9.49 50.24 -21.37
CA SER A 163 -10.01 50.06 -22.72
C SER A 163 -11.21 50.98 -23.00
N THR A 164 -12.16 51.07 -22.07
CA THR A 164 -13.31 51.98 -22.22
C THR A 164 -12.90 53.45 -22.23
N LYS A 165 -11.90 53.83 -21.42
CA LYS A 165 -11.35 55.19 -21.44
C LYS A 165 -10.68 55.51 -22.78
N GLN A 166 -9.86 54.60 -23.29
CA GLN A 166 -9.24 54.74 -24.60
C GLN A 166 -10.28 54.83 -25.72
N SER A 167 -11.28 53.95 -25.72
CA SER A 167 -12.37 53.98 -26.70
C SER A 167 -13.08 55.35 -26.73
N LYS A 168 -13.38 55.93 -25.56
CA LYS A 168 -13.96 57.28 -25.47
C LYS A 168 -13.06 58.34 -26.10
N THR A 169 -11.76 58.31 -25.82
CA THR A 169 -10.80 59.28 -26.41
C THR A 169 -10.67 59.12 -27.92
N THR A 170 -10.70 57.88 -28.43
CA THR A 170 -10.66 57.61 -29.87
C THR A 170 -11.92 58.11 -30.57
N THR A 171 -13.11 57.88 -29.99
CA THR A 171 -14.37 58.39 -30.56
C THR A 171 -14.41 59.92 -30.57
N GLU A 172 -13.91 60.58 -29.53
CA GLU A 172 -13.84 62.05 -29.50
C GLU A 172 -12.88 62.58 -30.57
N LEU A 173 -11.67 62.01 -30.68
CA LEU A 173 -10.71 62.37 -31.73
C LEU A 173 -11.29 62.17 -33.14
N GLN A 174 -12.03 61.09 -33.36
CA GLN A 174 -12.68 60.83 -34.64
C GLN A 174 -13.71 61.91 -34.98
N LYS A 175 -14.54 62.34 -34.02
CA LYS A 175 -15.49 63.44 -34.22
C LYS A 175 -14.79 64.75 -34.55
N GLN A 176 -13.68 65.06 -33.89
CA GLN A 176 -12.87 66.25 -34.17
C GLN A 176 -12.31 66.20 -35.59
N TYR A 177 -11.80 65.05 -36.01
CA TYR A 177 -11.31 64.84 -37.38
C TYR A 177 -12.40 65.02 -38.44
N GLU A 178 -13.58 64.43 -38.24
CA GLU A 178 -14.72 64.58 -39.17
C GLU A 178 -15.17 66.04 -39.28
N ARG A 179 -15.22 66.78 -38.16
CA ARG A 179 -15.56 68.21 -38.14
C ARG A 179 -14.55 69.02 -38.96
N LEU A 180 -13.26 68.83 -38.72
CA LEU A 180 -12.20 69.54 -39.43
C LEU A 180 -12.23 69.24 -40.93
N LEU A 181 -12.51 67.99 -41.31
CA LEU A 181 -12.62 67.58 -42.71
C LEU A 181 -13.75 68.32 -43.44
N VAL A 182 -14.90 68.52 -42.78
CA VAL A 182 -16.01 69.31 -43.34
C VAL A 182 -15.60 70.77 -43.52
N GLU A 183 -14.96 71.37 -42.51
CA GLU A 183 -14.51 72.77 -42.57
C GLU A 183 -13.49 73.01 -43.70
N VAL A 184 -12.53 72.09 -43.88
CA VAL A 184 -11.57 72.15 -45.00
C VAL A 184 -12.27 72.04 -46.35
N LYS A 185 -13.31 71.20 -46.49
CA LYS A 185 -14.09 71.10 -47.73
C LYS A 185 -14.86 72.38 -48.05
N GLU A 186 -15.46 73.02 -47.04
CA GLU A 186 -16.14 74.31 -47.22
C GLU A 186 -15.16 75.42 -47.65
N LEU A 187 -13.97 75.46 -47.03
CA LEU A 187 -12.93 76.42 -47.42
C LEU A 187 -12.46 76.21 -48.86
N ALA A 188 -12.30 74.96 -49.29
CA ALA A 188 -11.90 74.63 -50.66
C ALA A 188 -12.99 74.92 -51.72
N SER A 189 -14.26 75.07 -51.31
CA SER A 189 -15.38 75.38 -52.21
C SER A 189 -15.74 76.87 -52.24
N ARG A 190 -15.05 77.71 -51.46
CA ARG A 190 -15.16 79.18 -51.60
C ARG A 190 -14.50 79.63 -52.92
N PRO A 191 -15.12 80.56 -53.68
CA PRO A 191 -14.53 81.06 -54.91
C PRO A 191 -13.25 81.83 -54.59
N ILE A 192 -12.20 81.56 -55.35
CA ILE A 192 -10.97 82.35 -55.28
C ILE A 192 -11.27 83.71 -55.94
N PRO A 193 -10.94 84.85 -55.29
CA PRO A 193 -11.18 86.19 -55.83
C PRO A 193 -10.50 86.45 -57.18
#